data_AF-A0A963CJS7-F1
#
_entry.id   AF-A0A963CJS7-F1
#
_cell.length_a   1.000
_cell.length_b   1.000
_cell.length_c   1.000
_cell.angle_alpha   90.00
_cell.angle_beta   90.00
_cell.angle_gamma   90.00
#
_symmetry.space_group_name_H-M   'P 1'
#
loop_
_entity.id
_entity.type
_entity.pdbx_description
1 polymer ?
#
loop_
_entity_poly.entity_id
_entity_poly.type
_entity_poly.pdbx_seq_one_letter_code
_entity_poly.pdbx_strand_id
1 'polypeptide(L)'
;MAADTAQDAHSWNQPEGVSNVDDPLLDCLVLLMQAEGRAISPEALRAGLPLTAGRLTPTLFVRAAARVGLSARVVRRPLTKISALVLPAVLLLQGGQACILNGVDFARDRASVLQPESGTGEAEVPLQQLAEAYTGYAIFTRPQHRFDQRTPALLKIRSRHWFWGTLFHSWRIYRDVLVASLLINLFALATPLFIMNVYDRVVPNNAVETLWVLAVGVLLIYCFDLLMRMLRGYFIDVAGKKSDILLSAAIFERIMGIRMEARPPSVGAFANNLREFESIREFITSATISGLVDLPFIVIFLLVIGYLGGPLVVVAALCIPLVILYALIIQEALRKSVEATFRASAQKAALLVESLTGVETVRHLGAESALQRKWEQLTGHIAQWGLKSRLISSSTVNVALFFQQFAQVAVVIWGVHLIAEGSLSMGGLIAAVILTGRAMAPVSQVANLSVRYLQARTALESLNRVMALPVERDRERTYVSRAELPGELEFSHVGFCYPGAEVEVLSDLSFRLGEGERVAVIGRVGSGKSTLEKLAQGLYAPSSGAVRLGGTDIRQIDPAELRAGVGYVPQDLFLFYGSVRENILLGSPYAAPADLLRAVEIAGVDEFTAHHPLGLDMQVGERGEHLSG
;
A
#
# COMPACT_ATOMS: atom_id res chain seq x y z
N MET A 1 -28.04 57.57 7.47
CA MET A 1 -27.74 58.42 6.31
C MET A 1 -27.43 57.49 5.16
N ALA A 2 -28.32 57.43 4.17
CA ALA A 2 -28.21 56.54 3.02
C ALA A 2 -26.98 56.94 2.18
N ALA A 3 -26.06 56.01 1.98
CA ALA A 3 -25.02 56.10 0.97
C ALA A 3 -25.22 54.92 0.02
N ASP A 4 -25.90 55.26 -1.06
CA ASP A 4 -26.09 54.49 -2.27
C ASP A 4 -24.72 54.10 -2.83
N THR A 5 -24.36 52.81 -2.79
CA THR A 5 -23.27 52.26 -3.58
C THR A 5 -23.87 51.30 -4.57
N ALA A 6 -24.18 51.84 -5.75
CA ALA A 6 -24.42 51.07 -6.95
C ALA A 6 -23.17 50.22 -7.26
N GLN A 7 -23.21 48.95 -6.87
CA GLN A 7 -22.26 47.93 -7.31
C GLN A 7 -22.87 47.16 -8.49
N ASP A 8 -22.32 47.41 -9.68
CA ASP A 8 -22.25 46.55 -10.86
C ASP A 8 -23.40 45.55 -11.10
N ALA A 9 -24.52 46.04 -11.63
CA ALA A 9 -25.65 45.23 -12.12
C ALA A 9 -25.40 44.53 -13.49
N HIS A 10 -24.15 44.34 -13.90
CA HIS A 10 -23.78 43.73 -15.19
C HIS A 10 -22.73 42.61 -15.10
N SER A 11 -22.49 42.03 -13.92
CA SER A 11 -21.77 40.77 -13.83
C SER A 11 -22.70 39.61 -14.21
N TRP A 12 -22.20 38.67 -15.02
CA TRP A 12 -22.89 37.40 -15.24
C TRP A 12 -23.08 36.73 -13.89
N ASN A 13 -24.31 36.28 -13.57
CA ASN A 13 -24.51 35.37 -12.45
C ASN A 13 -23.70 34.11 -12.73
N GLN A 14 -22.56 33.97 -12.07
CA GLN A 14 -21.79 32.75 -12.12
C GLN A 14 -22.68 31.64 -11.58
N PRO A 15 -22.78 30.47 -12.25
CA PRO A 15 -23.56 29.38 -11.73
C PRO A 15 -22.96 28.96 -10.39
N GLU A 16 -23.76 29.01 -9.31
CA GLU A 16 -23.33 28.55 -8.00
C GLU A 16 -22.97 27.06 -8.10
N GLY A 17 -21.77 26.67 -7.67
CA GLY A 17 -21.31 25.28 -7.68
C GLY A 17 -20.38 24.86 -8.83
N VAL A 18 -20.01 25.74 -9.76
CA VAL A 18 -18.97 25.42 -10.76
C VAL A 18 -17.60 25.37 -10.08
N SER A 19 -16.94 24.21 -10.13
CA SER A 19 -15.59 24.07 -9.58
C SER A 19 -14.63 25.01 -10.32
N ASN A 20 -13.95 25.91 -9.59
CA ASN A 20 -13.00 26.88 -10.15
C ASN A 20 -11.73 26.23 -10.77
N VAL A 21 -11.58 24.90 -10.69
CA VAL A 21 -10.42 24.18 -11.22
C VAL A 21 -10.82 23.41 -12.48
N ASP A 22 -10.45 23.99 -13.62
CA ASP A 22 -10.44 23.34 -14.93
C ASP A 22 -9.55 22.08 -14.89
N ASP A 23 -10.11 20.90 -15.17
CA ASP A 23 -9.42 19.60 -15.18
C ASP A 23 -9.85 18.78 -16.42
N PRO A 24 -9.20 19.03 -17.57
CA PRO A 24 -9.58 18.43 -18.85
C PRO A 24 -9.58 16.90 -18.84
N LEU A 25 -8.72 16.29 -18.03
CA LEU A 25 -8.64 14.83 -17.90
C LEU A 25 -9.81 14.24 -17.11
N LEU A 26 -10.28 14.94 -16.08
CA LEU A 26 -11.48 14.54 -15.37
C LEU A 26 -12.71 14.67 -16.25
N ASP A 27 -12.84 15.78 -16.97
CA ASP A 27 -13.98 16.03 -17.84
C ASP A 27 -14.04 15.00 -18.97
N CYS A 28 -12.88 14.67 -19.57
CA CYS A 28 -12.77 13.54 -20.51
C CYS A 28 -13.26 12.23 -19.88
N LEU A 29 -12.95 11.96 -18.61
CA LEU A 29 -13.40 10.73 -17.94
C LEU A 29 -14.91 10.73 -17.69
N VAL A 30 -15.49 11.87 -17.29
CA VAL A 30 -16.94 12.05 -17.12
C VAL A 30 -17.66 11.79 -18.45
N LEU A 31 -17.17 12.40 -19.54
CA LEU A 31 -17.74 12.26 -20.89
C LEU A 31 -17.62 10.82 -21.41
N LEU A 32 -16.51 10.12 -21.15
CA LEU A 32 -16.38 8.70 -21.46
C LEU A 32 -17.39 7.84 -20.70
N MET A 33 -17.63 8.12 -19.41
CA MET A 33 -18.60 7.39 -18.62
C MET A 33 -20.04 7.64 -19.11
N GLN A 34 -20.35 8.88 -19.49
CA GLN A 34 -21.63 9.24 -20.10
C GLN A 34 -21.86 8.53 -21.44
N ALA A 35 -20.83 8.44 -22.29
CA ALA A 35 -20.90 7.70 -23.55
C ALA A 35 -21.16 6.19 -23.34
N GLU A 36 -20.69 5.63 -22.24
CA GLU A 36 -20.97 4.26 -21.79
C GLU A 36 -22.33 4.10 -21.07
N GLY A 37 -23.16 5.16 -21.04
CA GLY A 37 -24.49 5.16 -20.41
C GLY A 37 -24.47 5.18 -18.89
N ARG A 38 -23.37 5.63 -18.26
CA ARG A 38 -23.21 5.70 -16.81
C ARG A 38 -22.96 7.14 -16.35
N ALA A 39 -23.93 7.74 -15.67
CA ALA A 39 -23.74 9.04 -15.02
C ALA A 39 -22.93 8.86 -13.72
N ILE A 40 -21.80 9.55 -13.62
CA ILE A 40 -20.96 9.59 -12.42
C ILE A 40 -20.52 11.03 -12.20
N SER A 41 -20.61 11.50 -10.95
CA SER A 41 -20.21 12.85 -10.56
C SER A 41 -18.68 13.06 -10.60
N PRO A 42 -18.21 14.28 -10.94
CA PRO A 42 -16.80 14.64 -10.85
C PRO A 42 -16.20 14.41 -9.45
N GLU A 43 -16.98 14.69 -8.39
CA GLU A 43 -16.62 14.51 -6.98
C GLU A 43 -16.33 13.03 -6.70
N ALA A 44 -17.20 12.14 -7.19
CA ALA A 44 -17.02 10.70 -7.06
C ALA A 44 -15.78 10.20 -7.82
N LEU A 45 -15.37 10.82 -8.94
CA LEU A 45 -14.16 10.41 -9.67
C LEU A 45 -12.87 10.89 -8.97
N ARG A 46 -12.90 12.07 -8.34
CA ARG A 46 -11.78 12.66 -7.59
C ARG A 46 -11.60 12.06 -6.20
N ALA A 47 -12.68 11.62 -5.55
CA ALA A 47 -12.71 11.23 -4.15
C ALA A 47 -11.59 10.24 -3.76
N GLY A 48 -10.77 10.61 -2.76
CA GLY A 48 -9.69 9.74 -2.25
C GLY A 48 -8.53 9.51 -3.24
N LEU A 49 -8.34 10.40 -4.22
CA LEU A 49 -7.12 10.47 -5.03
C LEU A 49 -6.21 11.61 -4.55
N PRO A 50 -4.88 11.41 -4.52
CA PRO A 50 -3.94 12.49 -4.20
C PRO A 50 -3.74 13.40 -5.42
N LEU A 51 -4.69 14.31 -5.66
CA LEU A 51 -4.65 15.24 -6.80
C LEU A 51 -3.47 16.22 -6.69
N THR A 52 -2.90 16.59 -7.83
CA THR A 52 -1.84 17.59 -7.92
C THR A 52 -2.40 18.86 -8.52
N ALA A 53 -2.34 19.99 -7.81
CA ALA A 53 -2.96 21.25 -8.23
C ALA A 53 -4.47 21.13 -8.55
N GLY A 54 -5.16 20.19 -7.89
CA GLY A 54 -6.60 19.95 -8.07
C GLY A 54 -6.95 19.17 -9.33
N ARG A 55 -5.95 18.73 -10.09
CA ARG A 55 -6.11 18.06 -11.38
C ARG A 55 -5.72 16.59 -11.34
N LEU A 56 -6.34 15.80 -12.22
CA LEU A 56 -5.89 14.44 -12.50
C LEU A 56 -4.60 14.48 -13.34
N THR A 57 -3.61 13.70 -12.91
CA THR A 57 -2.46 13.36 -13.78
C THR A 57 -2.81 12.15 -14.65
N PRO A 58 -2.10 11.87 -15.76
CA PRO A 58 -2.35 10.68 -16.58
C PRO A 58 -2.27 9.35 -15.79
N THR A 59 -1.46 9.29 -14.73
CA THR A 59 -1.39 8.13 -13.85
C THR A 59 -2.58 8.05 -12.90
N LEU A 60 -3.08 9.18 -12.38
CA LEU A 60 -4.28 9.24 -11.57
C LEU A 60 -5.55 8.98 -12.39
N PHE A 61 -5.60 9.42 -13.65
CA PHE A 61 -6.68 9.10 -14.58
C PHE A 61 -6.89 7.58 -14.68
N VAL A 62 -5.80 6.81 -14.79
CA VAL A 62 -5.89 5.34 -14.83
C VAL A 62 -6.46 4.77 -13.52
N ARG A 63 -6.11 5.33 -12.36
CA ARG A 63 -6.68 4.92 -11.07
C ARG A 63 -8.15 5.29 -10.96
N ALA A 64 -8.54 6.50 -11.39
CA ALA A 64 -9.92 6.98 -11.40
C ALA A 64 -10.79 6.09 -12.30
N ALA A 65 -10.35 5.85 -13.55
CA ALA A 65 -11.01 4.97 -14.50
C ALA A 65 -11.21 3.54 -13.94
N ALA A 66 -10.18 2.98 -13.29
CA ALA A 66 -10.27 1.66 -12.68
C ALA A 66 -11.31 1.56 -11.56
N ARG A 67 -11.55 2.65 -10.81
CA ARG A 67 -12.57 2.69 -9.73
C ARG A 67 -13.99 2.62 -10.26
N VAL A 68 -14.22 3.11 -11.47
CA VAL A 68 -15.54 3.10 -12.14
C VAL A 68 -15.72 1.95 -13.13
N GLY A 69 -14.77 1.00 -13.15
CA GLY A 69 -14.83 -0.21 -13.98
C GLY A 69 -14.33 -0.03 -15.40
N LEU A 70 -13.58 1.03 -15.70
CA LEU A 70 -12.84 1.18 -16.94
C LEU A 70 -11.40 0.68 -16.77
N SER A 71 -10.93 -0.18 -17.67
CA SER A 71 -9.50 -0.46 -17.81
C SER A 71 -8.87 0.64 -18.65
N ALA A 72 -7.90 1.36 -18.08
CA ALA A 72 -7.22 2.44 -18.77
C ALA A 72 -5.71 2.18 -18.85
N ARG A 73 -5.07 2.59 -19.95
CA ARG A 73 -3.61 2.49 -20.09
C ARG A 73 -3.06 3.67 -20.89
N VAL A 74 -2.06 4.34 -20.31
CA VAL A 74 -1.26 5.36 -21.00
C VAL A 74 -0.26 4.68 -21.93
N VAL A 75 -0.25 5.05 -23.21
CA VAL A 75 0.61 4.49 -24.25
C VAL A 75 1.16 5.60 -25.13
N ARG A 76 2.47 5.58 -25.38
CA ARG A 76 3.10 6.43 -26.39
C ARG A 76 2.81 5.85 -27.78
N ARG A 77 2.05 6.57 -28.61
CA ARG A 77 1.66 6.11 -29.95
C ARG A 77 1.33 7.30 -30.85
N PRO A 78 1.92 7.41 -32.05
CA PRO A 78 1.54 8.48 -32.99
C PRO A 78 0.11 8.28 -33.50
N LEU A 79 -0.57 9.37 -33.87
CA LEU A 79 -1.97 9.37 -34.35
C LEU A 79 -2.19 8.37 -35.50
N THR A 80 -1.25 8.29 -36.44
CA THR A 80 -1.32 7.37 -37.60
C THR A 80 -1.32 5.88 -37.25
N LYS A 81 -0.88 5.51 -36.03
CA LYS A 81 -0.85 4.12 -35.55
C LYS A 81 -2.01 3.80 -34.60
N ILE A 82 -2.92 4.75 -34.36
CA ILE A 82 -4.13 4.52 -33.56
C ILE A 82 -5.17 3.88 -34.48
N SER A 83 -5.56 2.64 -34.17
CA SER A 83 -6.60 1.94 -34.93
C SER A 83 -7.98 2.44 -34.52
N ALA A 84 -8.91 2.56 -35.46
CA ALA A 84 -10.31 2.87 -35.17
C ALA A 84 -10.98 1.85 -34.22
N LEU A 85 -10.45 0.62 -34.14
CA LEU A 85 -10.96 -0.45 -33.27
C LEU A 85 -10.72 -0.22 -31.77
N VAL A 86 -9.89 0.74 -31.39
CA VAL A 86 -9.54 1.04 -29.98
C VAL A 86 -10.04 2.41 -29.53
N LEU A 87 -10.89 3.07 -30.33
CA LEU A 87 -11.56 4.31 -29.99
C LEU A 87 -12.87 4.00 -29.22
N PRO A 88 -13.34 4.90 -28.34
CA PRO A 88 -12.79 6.22 -28.03
C PRO A 88 -11.48 6.16 -27.21
N ALA A 89 -10.57 7.13 -27.44
CA ALA A 89 -9.30 7.23 -26.72
C ALA A 89 -9.01 8.68 -26.29
N VAL A 90 -8.48 8.90 -25.08
CA VAL A 90 -8.12 10.24 -24.61
C VAL A 90 -6.73 10.60 -25.11
N LEU A 91 -6.59 11.74 -25.78
CA LEU A 91 -5.31 12.29 -26.24
C LEU A 91 -4.79 13.31 -25.23
N LEU A 92 -3.50 13.23 -24.92
CA LEU A 92 -2.82 14.25 -24.12
C LEU A 92 -2.28 15.33 -25.05
N LEU A 93 -2.76 16.56 -24.89
CA LEU A 93 -2.37 17.72 -25.68
C LEU A 93 -1.31 18.57 -24.97
N GLN A 94 -0.61 19.40 -25.72
CA GLN A 94 0.34 20.37 -25.17
C GLN A 94 -0.38 21.37 -24.25
N GLY A 95 0.35 21.94 -23.29
CA GLY A 95 -0.23 22.89 -22.32
C GLY A 95 -1.06 22.25 -21.19
N GLY A 96 -1.05 20.92 -21.08
CA GLY A 96 -1.80 20.21 -20.03
C GLY A 96 -3.29 20.02 -20.34
N GLN A 97 -3.66 20.15 -21.61
CA GLN A 97 -5.01 19.94 -22.13
C GLN A 97 -5.24 18.48 -22.54
N ALA A 98 -6.50 18.06 -22.68
CA ALA A 98 -6.86 16.72 -23.13
C ALA A 98 -8.15 16.74 -23.98
N CYS A 99 -8.28 15.80 -24.91
CA CYS A 99 -9.52 15.62 -25.68
C CYS A 99 -9.79 14.14 -25.93
N ILE A 100 -11.03 13.77 -26.24
CA ILE A 100 -11.39 12.40 -26.62
C ILE A 100 -11.37 12.30 -28.14
N LEU A 101 -10.69 11.29 -28.68
CA LEU A 101 -10.69 10.95 -30.10
C LEU A 101 -11.73 9.86 -30.35
N ASN A 102 -12.76 10.17 -31.15
CA ASN A 102 -13.84 9.24 -31.50
C ASN A 102 -13.61 8.58 -32.86
N GLY A 103 -13.00 9.30 -33.80
CA GLY A 103 -12.73 8.77 -35.15
C GLY A 103 -11.60 9.51 -35.85
N VAL A 104 -10.93 8.81 -36.77
CA VAL A 104 -9.95 9.41 -37.70
C VAL A 104 -10.33 8.97 -39.11
N ASP A 105 -10.62 9.95 -39.97
CA ASP A 105 -10.85 9.74 -41.40
C ASP A 105 -9.59 10.13 -42.16
N PHE A 106 -8.77 9.13 -42.49
CA PHE A 106 -7.54 9.32 -43.28
C PHE A 106 -7.81 9.72 -44.73
N ALA A 107 -9.02 9.50 -45.26
CA ALA A 107 -9.34 9.89 -46.65
C ALA A 107 -9.64 11.39 -46.75
N ARG A 108 -10.20 11.99 -45.70
CA ARG A 108 -10.53 13.43 -45.61
C ARG A 108 -9.52 14.25 -44.81
N ASP A 109 -8.48 13.61 -44.28
CA ASP A 109 -7.45 14.21 -43.40
C ASP A 109 -8.04 14.94 -42.18
N ARG A 110 -9.09 14.35 -41.58
CA ARG A 110 -9.85 14.93 -40.46
C ARG A 110 -10.01 13.93 -39.32
N ALA A 111 -10.04 14.43 -38.10
CA ALA A 111 -10.32 13.67 -36.89
C ALA A 111 -11.57 14.22 -36.19
N SER A 112 -12.46 13.32 -35.76
CA SER A 112 -13.56 13.67 -34.85
C SER A 112 -13.05 13.60 -33.43
N VAL A 113 -13.01 14.76 -32.77
CA VAL A 113 -12.63 14.89 -31.36
C VAL A 113 -13.75 15.52 -30.57
N LEU A 114 -13.83 15.14 -29.31
CA LEU A 114 -14.74 15.73 -28.35
C LEU A 114 -13.88 16.46 -27.32
N GLN A 115 -14.01 17.78 -27.31
CA GLN A 115 -13.27 18.65 -26.39
C GLN A 115 -14.09 18.81 -25.11
N PRO A 116 -13.49 18.64 -23.92
CA PRO A 116 -14.19 18.72 -22.65
C PRO A 116 -14.93 20.04 -22.44
N GLU A 117 -14.38 21.15 -22.96
CA GLU A 117 -14.94 22.50 -22.85
C GLU A 117 -16.25 22.67 -23.63
N SER A 118 -16.45 21.86 -24.67
CA SER A 118 -17.64 21.89 -25.54
C SER A 118 -18.72 20.87 -25.15
N GLY A 119 -18.56 20.19 -24.02
CA GLY A 119 -19.52 19.19 -23.53
C GLY A 119 -19.58 17.97 -24.46
N THR A 120 -20.77 17.63 -24.95
CA THR A 120 -21.00 16.45 -25.80
C THR A 120 -20.84 16.70 -27.31
N GLY A 121 -20.50 17.92 -27.72
CA GLY A 121 -20.33 18.28 -29.12
C GLY A 121 -19.07 17.65 -29.74
N GLU A 122 -19.24 16.87 -30.81
CA GLU A 122 -18.11 16.43 -31.64
C GLU A 122 -17.66 17.56 -32.57
N ALA A 123 -16.35 17.82 -32.60
CA ALA A 123 -15.71 18.76 -33.51
C ALA A 123 -14.81 18.00 -34.50
N GLU A 124 -14.94 18.32 -35.79
CA GLU A 124 -13.99 17.86 -36.80
C GLU A 124 -12.80 18.83 -36.89
N VAL A 125 -11.61 18.34 -36.55
CA VAL A 125 -10.35 19.09 -36.66
C VAL A 125 -9.45 18.50 -37.76
N PRO A 126 -8.71 19.33 -38.51
CA PRO A 126 -7.66 18.85 -39.41
C PRO A 126 -6.64 17.99 -38.67
N LEU A 127 -6.26 16.85 -39.24
CA LEU A 127 -5.34 15.90 -38.60
C LEU A 127 -3.98 16.55 -38.31
N GLN A 128 -3.52 17.44 -39.18
CA GLN A 128 -2.27 18.18 -39.02
C GLN A 128 -2.28 19.08 -37.78
N GLN A 129 -3.38 19.82 -37.56
CA GLN A 129 -3.53 20.68 -36.39
C GLN A 129 -3.58 19.86 -35.10
N LEU A 130 -4.28 18.72 -35.11
CA LEU A 130 -4.32 17.81 -33.96
C LEU A 130 -2.93 17.19 -33.69
N ALA A 131 -2.17 16.86 -34.73
CA ALA A 131 -0.83 16.29 -34.60
C ALA A 131 0.17 17.28 -33.97
N GLU A 132 0.06 18.58 -34.25
CA GLU A 132 0.88 19.62 -33.63
C GLU A 132 0.56 19.79 -32.13
N ALA A 133 -0.73 19.77 -31.78
CA ALA A 133 -1.17 19.86 -30.38
C ALA A 133 -0.92 18.56 -29.60
N TYR A 134 -0.79 17.41 -30.26
CA TYR A 134 -0.66 16.10 -29.60
C TYR A 134 0.75 15.82 -29.07
N THR A 135 0.85 15.45 -27.80
CA THR A 135 2.13 15.14 -27.15
C THR A 135 2.73 13.79 -27.53
N GLY A 136 2.00 12.94 -28.26
CA GLY A 136 2.42 11.57 -28.59
C GLY A 136 1.94 10.50 -27.60
N TYR A 137 1.20 10.88 -26.56
CA TYR A 137 0.67 9.97 -25.53
C TYR A 137 -0.85 9.92 -25.54
N ALA A 138 -1.42 8.72 -25.69
CA ALA A 138 -2.86 8.48 -25.61
C ALA A 138 -3.20 7.56 -24.44
N ILE A 139 -4.39 7.72 -23.88
CA ILE A 139 -4.98 6.84 -22.88
C ILE A 139 -6.09 6.04 -23.55
N PHE A 140 -5.86 4.73 -23.66
CA PHE A 140 -6.87 3.82 -24.18
C PHE A 140 -7.73 3.32 -23.02
N THR A 141 -9.04 3.41 -23.17
CA THR A 141 -10.02 2.93 -22.20
C THR A 141 -10.82 1.78 -22.78
N ARG A 142 -11.13 0.79 -21.94
CA ARG A 142 -12.07 -0.29 -22.29
C ARG A 142 -12.93 -0.63 -21.08
N PRO A 143 -14.25 -0.81 -21.24
CA PRO A 143 -15.09 -1.31 -20.17
C PRO A 143 -14.59 -2.67 -19.68
N GLN A 144 -14.38 -2.81 -18.37
CA GLN A 144 -14.20 -4.13 -17.78
C GLN A 144 -15.58 -4.79 -17.73
N HIS A 145 -15.76 -5.88 -18.49
CA HIS A 145 -16.99 -6.66 -18.43
C HIS A 145 -17.21 -7.16 -17.00
N ARG A 146 -18.28 -6.67 -16.35
CA ARG A 146 -18.83 -7.26 -15.14
C ARG A 146 -19.72 -8.42 -15.57
N PHE A 147 -19.41 -9.63 -15.14
CA PHE A 147 -20.30 -10.77 -15.29
C PHE A 147 -21.56 -10.51 -14.44
N ASP A 148 -22.73 -10.84 -14.98
CA ASP A 148 -24.02 -10.71 -14.28
C ASP A 148 -23.99 -11.55 -12.99
N GLN A 149 -24.58 -11.03 -11.90
CA GLN A 149 -24.69 -11.70 -10.59
C GLN A 149 -25.36 -13.08 -10.68
N ARG A 150 -26.17 -13.31 -11.73
CA ARG A 150 -26.82 -14.60 -12.02
C ARG A 150 -25.86 -15.70 -12.48
N THR A 151 -24.65 -15.34 -12.90
CA THR A 151 -23.62 -16.30 -13.28
C THR A 151 -22.58 -16.34 -12.15
N PRO A 152 -22.71 -17.24 -11.16
CA PRO A 152 -21.67 -17.40 -10.17
C PRO A 152 -20.36 -17.69 -10.89
N ALA A 153 -19.27 -17.04 -10.46
CA ALA A 153 -17.96 -17.23 -11.06
C ALA A 153 -17.57 -18.72 -10.96
N LEU A 154 -17.81 -19.51 -12.02
CA LEU A 154 -17.52 -20.95 -12.09
C LEU A 154 -16.03 -21.23 -11.83
N LEU A 155 -15.21 -20.23 -12.15
CA LEU A 155 -13.86 -20.08 -11.63
C LEU A 155 -13.88 -18.83 -10.76
N LYS A 156 -13.65 -18.97 -9.45
CA LYS A 156 -13.10 -17.86 -8.66
C LYS A 156 -11.85 -17.42 -9.42
N ILE A 157 -11.94 -16.41 -10.28
CA ILE A 157 -10.77 -15.67 -10.77
C ILE A 157 -10.09 -15.31 -9.47
N ARG A 158 -8.96 -15.95 -9.16
CA ARG A 158 -8.17 -15.64 -7.96
C ARG A 158 -7.96 -14.14 -8.04
N SER A 159 -8.75 -13.36 -7.31
CA SER A 159 -8.43 -11.97 -7.01
C SER A 159 -7.08 -12.11 -6.36
N ARG A 160 -6.03 -11.80 -7.13
CA ARG A 160 -4.65 -12.01 -6.66
C ARG A 160 -4.59 -11.26 -5.34
N HIS A 161 -4.31 -11.99 -4.27
CA HIS A 161 -4.23 -11.45 -2.92
C HIS A 161 -3.54 -10.09 -2.97
N TRP A 162 -4.17 -9.02 -2.47
CA TRP A 162 -3.75 -7.62 -2.68
C TRP A 162 -2.23 -7.41 -2.53
N PHE A 163 -1.65 -8.07 -1.52
CA PHE A 163 -0.22 -8.17 -1.30
C PHE A 163 0.55 -8.93 -2.40
N TRP A 164 0.33 -10.24 -2.57
CA TRP A 164 1.05 -11.07 -3.53
C TRP A 164 0.85 -10.61 -4.98
N GLY A 165 -0.34 -10.13 -5.33
CA GLY A 165 -0.64 -9.56 -6.64
C GLY A 165 0.25 -8.37 -6.96
N THR A 166 0.49 -7.50 -5.99
CA THR A 166 1.40 -6.36 -6.12
C THR A 166 2.86 -6.82 -6.23
N LEU A 167 3.25 -7.84 -5.47
CA LEU A 167 4.60 -8.41 -5.52
C LEU A 167 4.95 -9.04 -6.88
N PHE A 168 4.00 -9.76 -7.48
CA PHE A 168 4.20 -10.41 -8.78
C PHE A 168 4.37 -9.42 -9.95
N HIS A 169 4.03 -8.14 -9.80
CA HIS A 169 4.33 -7.13 -10.82
C HIS A 169 5.85 -6.92 -11.01
N SER A 170 6.66 -7.28 -10.01
CA SER A 170 8.12 -7.19 -10.05
C SER A 170 8.79 -8.53 -10.41
N TRP A 171 8.05 -9.52 -10.93
CA TRP A 171 8.57 -10.87 -11.24
C TRP A 171 9.83 -10.87 -12.13
N ARG A 172 9.94 -9.93 -13.07
CA ARG A 172 11.15 -9.81 -13.92
C ARG A 172 12.41 -9.54 -13.09
N ILE A 173 12.30 -8.72 -12.06
CA ILE A 173 13.41 -8.40 -11.16
C ILE A 173 13.77 -9.63 -10.31
N TYR A 174 12.77 -10.36 -9.81
CA TYR A 174 13.01 -11.61 -9.08
C TYR A 174 13.69 -12.68 -9.94
N ARG A 175 13.36 -12.78 -11.22
CA ARG A 175 14.07 -13.63 -12.17
C ARG A 175 15.54 -13.23 -12.28
N ASP A 176 15.82 -11.94 -12.43
CA ASP A 176 17.20 -11.44 -12.58
C ASP A 176 18.02 -11.68 -11.29
N VAL A 177 17.40 -11.56 -10.11
CA VAL A 177 17.98 -11.95 -8.81
C VAL A 177 18.29 -13.44 -8.74
N LEU A 178 17.41 -14.30 -9.23
CA LEU A 178 17.62 -15.76 -9.27
C LEU A 178 18.80 -16.11 -10.18
N VAL A 179 18.89 -15.49 -11.35
CA VAL A 179 20.02 -15.66 -12.28
C VAL A 179 21.33 -15.19 -11.62
N ALA A 180 21.33 -14.03 -10.95
CA ALA A 180 22.51 -13.56 -10.23
C ALA A 180 22.93 -14.53 -9.12
N SER A 181 21.99 -15.07 -8.33
CA SER A 181 22.28 -16.09 -7.31
C SER A 181 22.82 -17.39 -7.91
N LEU A 182 22.33 -17.82 -9.07
CA LEU A 182 22.89 -18.98 -9.78
C LEU A 182 24.36 -18.74 -10.13
N LEU A 183 24.69 -17.57 -10.71
CA LEU A 183 26.06 -17.22 -11.08
C LEU A 183 26.97 -17.12 -9.84
N ILE A 184 26.49 -16.50 -8.76
CA ILE A 184 27.21 -16.39 -7.48
C ILE A 184 27.52 -17.79 -6.91
N ASN A 185 26.53 -18.69 -6.88
CA ASN A 185 26.74 -20.04 -6.37
C ASN A 185 27.63 -20.88 -7.30
N LEU A 186 27.63 -20.63 -8.61
CA LEU A 186 28.53 -21.26 -9.56
C LEU A 186 29.98 -20.77 -9.37
N PHE A 187 30.19 -19.47 -9.22
CA PHE A 187 31.50 -18.87 -8.93
C PHE A 187 32.07 -19.33 -7.58
N ALA A 188 31.21 -19.65 -6.61
CA ALA A 188 31.63 -20.24 -5.35
C ALA A 188 32.34 -21.60 -5.51
N LEU A 189 32.16 -22.31 -6.63
CA LEU A 189 32.89 -23.57 -6.94
C LEU A 189 34.33 -23.33 -7.40
N ALA A 190 34.72 -22.10 -7.74
CA ALA A 190 36.06 -21.79 -8.19
C ALA A 190 37.12 -22.04 -7.11
N THR A 191 36.84 -21.68 -5.85
CA THR A 191 37.81 -21.85 -4.75
C THR A 191 38.13 -23.33 -4.47
N PRO A 192 37.13 -24.24 -4.30
CA PRO A 192 37.42 -25.67 -4.15
C PRO A 192 38.21 -26.25 -5.32
N LEU A 193 37.83 -25.93 -6.56
CA LEU A 193 38.49 -26.45 -7.76
C LEU A 193 39.92 -25.92 -7.92
N PHE A 194 40.16 -24.65 -7.57
CA PHE A 194 41.49 -24.07 -7.53
C PHE A 194 42.38 -24.83 -6.54
N ILE A 195 41.93 -24.95 -5.29
CA ILE A 195 42.71 -25.62 -4.24
C ILE A 195 42.97 -27.09 -4.64
N MET A 196 41.96 -27.79 -5.17
CA MET A 196 42.14 -29.16 -5.67
C MET A 196 43.23 -29.25 -6.75
N ASN A 197 43.18 -28.39 -7.78
CA ASN A 197 44.20 -28.39 -8.83
C ASN A 197 45.59 -28.01 -8.32
N VAL A 198 45.67 -27.10 -7.35
CA VAL A 198 46.94 -26.72 -6.75
C VAL A 198 47.56 -27.91 -6.01
N TYR A 199 46.80 -28.59 -5.16
CA TYR A 199 47.30 -29.73 -4.39
C TYR A 199 47.55 -30.98 -5.23
N ASP A 200 46.74 -31.24 -6.25
CA ASP A 200 46.88 -32.46 -7.07
C ASP A 200 47.85 -32.31 -8.23
N ARG A 201 48.03 -31.09 -8.77
CA ARG A 201 48.83 -30.87 -10.00
C ARG A 201 49.98 -29.89 -9.83
N VAL A 202 49.82 -28.81 -9.07
CA VAL A 202 50.86 -27.78 -8.95
C VAL A 202 51.93 -28.20 -7.96
N VAL A 203 51.53 -28.59 -6.74
CA VAL A 203 52.46 -28.94 -5.66
C VAL A 203 53.32 -30.16 -6.03
N PRO A 204 52.79 -31.27 -6.56
CA PRO A 204 53.60 -32.44 -6.88
C PRO A 204 54.55 -32.20 -8.07
N ASN A 205 54.17 -31.36 -9.04
CA ASN A 205 54.95 -31.12 -10.26
C ASN A 205 55.77 -29.82 -10.23
N ASN A 206 55.76 -29.09 -9.11
CA ASN A 206 56.37 -27.76 -8.97
C ASN A 206 56.04 -26.78 -10.12
N ALA A 207 54.79 -26.82 -10.60
CA ALA A 207 54.34 -26.07 -11.77
C ALA A 207 53.89 -24.64 -11.40
N VAL A 208 54.84 -23.79 -10.98
CA VAL A 208 54.58 -22.43 -10.48
C VAL A 208 53.89 -21.52 -11.51
N GLU A 209 54.19 -21.69 -12.79
CA GLU A 209 53.51 -20.93 -13.86
C GLU A 209 52.00 -21.25 -13.92
N THR A 210 51.64 -22.53 -13.82
CA THR A 210 50.24 -22.98 -13.76
C THR A 210 49.52 -22.41 -12.54
N LEU A 211 50.22 -22.28 -11.40
CA LEU A 211 49.66 -21.68 -10.19
C LEU A 211 49.22 -20.23 -10.44
N TRP A 212 50.09 -19.40 -11.02
CA TRP A 212 49.79 -17.99 -11.25
C TRP A 212 48.66 -17.81 -12.27
N VAL A 213 48.63 -18.62 -13.33
CA VAL A 213 47.51 -18.61 -14.30
C VAL A 213 46.18 -18.95 -13.63
N LEU A 214 46.15 -20.02 -12.82
CA LEU A 214 44.95 -20.40 -12.06
C LEU A 214 44.56 -19.33 -11.03
N ALA A 215 45.53 -18.72 -10.37
CA ALA A 215 45.31 -17.66 -9.37
C ALA A 215 44.69 -16.40 -10.00
N VAL A 216 45.19 -15.95 -11.16
CA VAL A 216 44.59 -14.84 -11.92
C VAL A 216 43.16 -15.18 -12.34
N GLY A 217 42.91 -16.42 -12.78
CA GLY A 217 41.56 -16.88 -13.10
C GLY A 217 40.58 -16.80 -11.92
N VAL A 218 41.00 -17.28 -10.74
CA VAL A 218 40.17 -17.22 -9.53
C VAL A 218 39.98 -15.79 -9.04
N LEU A 219 41.01 -14.94 -9.12
CA LEU A 219 40.90 -13.53 -8.76
C LEU A 219 39.86 -12.83 -9.63
N LEU A 220 39.88 -13.08 -10.94
CA LEU A 220 38.87 -12.57 -11.87
C LEU A 220 37.46 -13.07 -11.49
N ILE A 221 37.32 -14.36 -11.15
CA ILE A 221 36.05 -14.92 -10.67
C ILE A 221 35.58 -14.22 -9.39
N TYR A 222 36.47 -13.91 -8.44
CA TYR A 222 36.12 -13.16 -7.22
C TYR A 222 35.66 -11.73 -7.52
N CYS A 223 36.29 -11.05 -8.49
CA CYS A 223 35.82 -9.74 -8.94
C CYS A 223 34.39 -9.83 -9.52
N PHE A 224 34.11 -10.85 -10.34
CA PHE A 224 32.76 -11.08 -10.87
C PHE A 224 31.75 -11.50 -9.78
N ASP A 225 32.14 -12.34 -8.82
CA ASP A 225 31.31 -12.71 -7.67
C ASP A 225 30.93 -11.48 -6.85
N LEU A 226 31.88 -10.59 -6.55
CA LEU A 226 31.62 -9.33 -5.87
C LEU A 226 30.65 -8.44 -6.65
N LEU A 227 30.89 -8.25 -7.96
CA LEU A 227 30.02 -7.47 -8.83
C LEU A 227 28.60 -8.05 -8.88
N MET A 228 28.46 -9.37 -9.01
CA MET A 228 27.17 -10.05 -9.04
C MET A 228 26.43 -9.91 -7.70
N ARG A 229 27.14 -9.98 -6.57
CA ARG A 229 26.54 -9.73 -5.24
C ARG A 229 26.02 -8.30 -5.11
N MET A 230 26.78 -7.32 -5.60
CA MET A 230 26.36 -5.91 -5.61
C MET A 230 25.14 -5.68 -6.50
N LEU A 231 25.13 -6.21 -7.73
CA LEU A 231 24.00 -6.12 -8.65
C LEU A 231 22.75 -6.80 -8.08
N ARG A 232 22.91 -7.99 -7.46
CA ARG A 232 21.83 -8.70 -6.79
C ARG A 232 21.22 -7.86 -5.67
N GLY A 233 22.05 -7.26 -4.82
CA GLY A 233 21.59 -6.36 -3.74
C GLY A 233 20.80 -5.17 -4.29
N TYR A 234 21.36 -4.48 -5.29
CA TYR A 234 20.71 -3.36 -5.95
C TYR A 234 19.33 -3.72 -6.55
N PHE A 235 19.22 -4.85 -7.25
CA PHE A 235 17.94 -5.28 -7.83
C PHE A 235 16.91 -5.64 -6.76
N ILE A 236 17.34 -6.25 -5.65
CA ILE A 236 16.47 -6.53 -4.50
C ILE A 236 15.93 -5.22 -3.90
N ASP A 237 16.79 -4.22 -3.70
CA ASP A 237 16.40 -2.91 -3.15
C ASP A 237 15.44 -2.16 -4.07
N VAL A 238 15.69 -2.17 -5.38
CA VAL A 238 14.82 -1.54 -6.38
C VAL A 238 13.44 -2.21 -6.43
N ALA A 239 13.39 -3.54 -6.41
CA ALA A 239 12.13 -4.28 -6.31
C ALA A 239 11.37 -3.90 -5.04
N GLY A 240 12.09 -3.78 -3.93
CA GLY A 240 11.53 -3.41 -2.64
C GLY A 240 10.91 -2.02 -2.63
N LYS A 241 11.62 -0.99 -3.10
CA LYS A 241 11.12 0.39 -3.13
C LYS A 241 9.83 0.54 -3.92
N LYS A 242 9.73 -0.12 -5.08
CA LYS A 242 8.52 -0.05 -5.93
C LYS A 242 7.33 -0.72 -5.25
N SER A 243 7.54 -1.89 -4.67
CA SER A 243 6.48 -2.61 -3.94
C SER A 243 6.04 -1.85 -2.69
N ASP A 244 6.96 -1.18 -1.99
CA ASP A 244 6.68 -0.36 -0.80
C ASP A 244 5.71 0.78 -1.10
N ILE A 245 5.99 1.59 -2.13
CA ILE A 245 5.13 2.73 -2.51
C ILE A 245 3.71 2.27 -2.86
N LEU A 246 3.59 1.19 -3.66
CA LEU A 246 2.28 0.69 -4.10
C LEU A 246 1.47 0.09 -2.96
N LEU A 247 2.10 -0.70 -2.08
CA LEU A 247 1.45 -1.34 -0.94
C LEU A 247 1.05 -0.30 0.12
N SER A 248 1.95 0.63 0.45
CA SER A 248 1.68 1.70 1.42
C SER A 248 0.51 2.59 0.95
N ALA A 249 0.48 2.97 -0.33
CA ALA A 249 -0.64 3.73 -0.89
C ALA A 249 -1.96 2.93 -0.87
N ALA A 250 -1.92 1.63 -1.18
CA ALA A 250 -3.11 0.77 -1.17
C ALA A 250 -3.65 0.51 0.25
N ILE A 251 -2.74 0.34 1.23
CA ILE A 251 -3.09 0.18 2.64
C ILE A 251 -3.72 1.47 3.16
N PHE A 252 -3.11 2.63 2.92
CA PHE A 252 -3.65 3.91 3.36
C PHE A 252 -5.02 4.21 2.72
N GLU A 253 -5.16 3.98 1.40
CA GLU A 253 -6.44 4.09 0.69
C GLU A 253 -7.51 3.19 1.31
N ARG A 254 -7.16 1.94 1.64
CA ARG A 254 -8.11 1.00 2.27
C ARG A 254 -8.57 1.52 3.62
N ILE A 255 -7.65 2.01 4.45
CA ILE A 255 -7.91 2.46 5.82
C ILE A 255 -8.84 3.67 5.84
N MET A 256 -8.54 4.67 5.01
CA MET A 256 -9.37 5.87 4.91
C MET A 256 -10.78 5.55 4.41
N GLY A 257 -10.92 4.47 3.63
CA GLY A 257 -12.20 3.98 3.15
C GLY A 257 -12.96 3.04 4.10
N ILE A 258 -12.41 2.62 5.25
CA ILE A 258 -13.12 1.72 6.18
C ILE A 258 -14.36 2.43 6.72
N ARG A 259 -15.51 1.74 6.72
CA ARG A 259 -16.76 2.25 7.31
C ARG A 259 -16.57 2.58 8.79
N MET A 260 -17.18 3.66 9.26
CA MET A 260 -17.05 4.09 10.66
C MET A 260 -17.43 3.01 11.67
N GLU A 261 -18.44 2.20 11.35
CA GLU A 261 -18.91 1.07 12.16
C GLU A 261 -17.87 -0.04 12.34
N ALA A 262 -16.98 -0.21 11.37
CA ALA A 262 -16.00 -1.29 11.34
C ALA A 262 -14.59 -0.82 11.73
N ARG A 263 -14.42 0.44 12.13
CA ARG A 263 -13.12 0.96 12.55
C ARG A 263 -12.65 0.27 13.85
N PRO A 264 -11.38 -0.16 13.92
CA PRO A 264 -10.83 -0.73 15.15
C PRO A 264 -10.89 0.27 16.31
N PRO A 265 -11.16 -0.19 17.55
CA PRO A 265 -11.39 0.68 18.70
C PRO A 265 -10.13 1.41 19.20
N SER A 266 -8.93 0.88 18.92
CA SER A 266 -7.66 1.49 19.35
C SER A 266 -6.87 2.02 18.16
N VAL A 267 -6.79 3.34 18.05
CA VAL A 267 -5.99 4.05 17.03
C VAL A 267 -4.51 3.72 17.18
N GLY A 268 -3.98 3.67 18.41
CA GLY A 268 -2.58 3.36 18.66
C GLY A 268 -2.18 1.92 18.31
N ALA A 269 -2.98 0.93 18.71
CA ALA A 269 -2.73 -0.46 18.31
C ALA A 269 -2.85 -0.64 16.79
N PHE A 270 -3.81 0.04 16.17
CA PHE A 270 -4.00 0.02 14.73
C PHE A 270 -2.82 0.65 13.98
N ALA A 271 -2.36 1.82 14.40
CA ALA A 271 -1.17 2.48 13.85
C ALA A 271 0.09 1.60 14.01
N ASN A 272 0.25 0.91 15.14
CA ASN A 272 1.34 -0.04 15.32
C ASN A 272 1.26 -1.19 14.32
N ASN A 273 0.07 -1.77 14.10
CA ASN A 273 -0.10 -2.83 13.09
C ASN A 273 0.27 -2.37 11.67
N LEU A 274 0.09 -1.08 11.36
CA LEU A 274 0.53 -0.49 10.09
C LEU A 274 2.04 -0.34 10.02
N ARG A 275 2.69 0.11 11.09
CA ARG A 275 4.16 0.16 11.16
C ARG A 275 4.77 -1.23 10.99
N GLU A 276 4.13 -2.27 11.52
CA GLU A 276 4.58 -3.66 11.36
C GLU A 276 4.57 -4.14 9.89
N PHE A 277 3.96 -3.40 8.96
CA PHE A 277 4.16 -3.59 7.52
C PHE A 277 5.65 -3.50 7.12
N GLU A 278 6.45 -2.71 7.81
CA GLU A 278 7.89 -2.63 7.58
C GLU A 278 8.58 -3.98 7.78
N SER A 279 8.11 -4.81 8.71
CA SER A 279 8.63 -6.18 8.90
C SER A 279 8.37 -7.07 7.68
N ILE A 280 7.23 -6.89 7.02
CA ILE A 280 6.86 -7.59 5.79
C ILE A 280 7.76 -7.12 4.64
N ARG A 281 7.98 -5.81 4.54
CA ARG A 281 8.94 -5.22 3.60
C ARG A 281 10.32 -5.83 3.83
N GLU A 282 10.87 -5.77 5.04
CA GLU A 282 12.19 -6.34 5.35
C GLU A 282 12.33 -7.82 4.97
N PHE A 283 11.30 -8.62 5.22
CA PHE A 283 11.26 -10.04 4.83
C PHE A 283 11.30 -10.22 3.30
N ILE A 284 10.68 -9.33 2.53
CA ILE A 284 10.70 -9.39 1.07
C ILE A 284 11.96 -8.74 0.48
N THR A 285 12.50 -7.69 1.08
CA THR A 285 13.40 -6.75 0.38
C THR A 285 14.83 -6.76 0.87
N SER A 286 15.24 -7.63 1.80
CA SER A 286 16.60 -7.56 2.37
C SER A 286 17.42 -8.86 2.17
N ALA A 287 17.62 -9.62 3.24
CA ALA A 287 18.48 -10.79 3.28
C ALA A 287 17.70 -12.10 3.09
N THR A 288 16.40 -12.07 3.35
CA THR A 288 15.56 -13.27 3.39
C THR A 288 15.36 -13.89 2.00
N ILE A 289 15.06 -13.10 0.98
CA ILE A 289 14.96 -13.63 -0.39
C ILE A 289 16.30 -14.21 -0.84
N SER A 290 17.42 -13.56 -0.53
CA SER A 290 18.75 -14.09 -0.86
C SER A 290 18.98 -15.47 -0.25
N GLY A 291 18.71 -15.65 1.05
CA GLY A 291 18.88 -16.94 1.71
C GLY A 291 17.92 -18.02 1.20
N LEU A 292 16.67 -17.68 0.90
CA LEU A 292 15.70 -18.61 0.32
C LEU A 292 16.08 -19.03 -1.11
N VAL A 293 16.56 -18.08 -1.91
CA VAL A 293 17.06 -18.34 -3.27
C VAL A 293 18.32 -19.19 -3.25
N ASP A 294 19.13 -19.13 -2.18
CA ASP A 294 20.34 -19.94 -2.04
C ASP A 294 20.06 -21.42 -1.67
N LEU A 295 18.88 -21.76 -1.12
CA LEU A 295 18.54 -23.13 -0.68
C LEU A 295 18.55 -24.20 -1.79
N PRO A 296 17.99 -23.98 -3.00
CA PRO A 296 18.03 -24.97 -4.07
C PRO A 296 19.47 -25.31 -4.50
N PHE A 297 20.42 -24.39 -4.30
CA PHE A 297 21.83 -24.60 -4.68
C PHE A 297 22.57 -25.54 -3.72
N ILE A 298 22.00 -25.87 -2.56
CA ILE A 298 22.46 -26.98 -1.73
C ILE A 298 22.57 -28.26 -2.56
N VAL A 299 21.60 -28.51 -3.44
CA VAL A 299 21.61 -29.70 -4.33
C VAL A 299 22.80 -29.68 -5.28
N ILE A 300 23.16 -28.51 -5.84
CA ILE A 300 24.34 -28.37 -6.70
C ILE A 300 25.61 -28.69 -5.91
N PHE A 301 25.76 -28.16 -4.69
CA PHE A 301 26.92 -28.48 -3.86
C PHE A 301 26.99 -29.97 -3.53
N LEU A 302 25.86 -30.61 -3.18
CA LEU A 302 25.81 -32.05 -2.93
C LEU A 302 26.19 -32.86 -4.17
N LEU A 303 25.70 -32.49 -5.35
CA LEU A 303 26.06 -33.16 -6.61
C LEU A 303 27.56 -33.04 -6.92
N VAL A 304 28.15 -31.86 -6.72
CA VAL A 304 29.59 -31.64 -6.93
C VAL A 304 30.42 -32.40 -5.90
N ILE A 305 29.99 -32.46 -4.63
CA ILE A 305 30.64 -33.28 -3.59
C ILE A 305 30.56 -34.76 -3.97
N GLY A 306 29.42 -35.24 -4.45
CA GLY A 306 29.27 -36.64 -4.89
C GLY A 306 30.16 -36.96 -6.09
N TYR A 307 30.31 -36.02 -7.03
CA TYR A 307 31.18 -36.19 -8.20
C TYR A 307 32.67 -36.19 -7.83
N LEU A 308 33.12 -35.28 -6.96
CA LEU A 308 34.54 -35.13 -6.60
C LEU A 308 34.98 -36.06 -5.46
N GLY A 309 34.12 -36.22 -4.45
CA GLY A 309 34.42 -36.90 -3.17
C GLY A 309 33.70 -38.23 -2.98
N GLY A 310 32.92 -38.69 -3.97
CA GLY A 310 32.22 -39.97 -3.94
C GLY A 310 31.30 -40.12 -2.72
N PRO A 311 31.56 -41.08 -1.81
CA PRO A 311 30.68 -41.36 -0.67
C PRO A 311 30.66 -40.27 0.41
N LEU A 312 31.60 -39.31 0.39
CA LEU A 312 31.66 -38.22 1.38
C LEU A 312 30.41 -37.33 1.39
N VAL A 313 29.66 -37.28 0.28
CA VAL A 313 28.39 -36.52 0.19
C VAL A 313 27.36 -36.96 1.22
N VAL A 314 27.39 -38.23 1.65
CA VAL A 314 26.44 -38.80 2.61
C VAL A 314 26.48 -38.05 3.94
N VAL A 315 27.66 -37.59 4.37
CA VAL A 315 27.83 -36.82 5.62
C VAL A 315 27.02 -35.52 5.57
N ALA A 316 27.19 -34.73 4.50
CA ALA A 316 26.45 -33.49 4.31
C ALA A 316 24.94 -33.76 4.10
N ALA A 317 24.61 -34.77 3.29
CA ALA A 317 23.23 -35.17 3.00
C ALA A 317 22.46 -35.65 4.25
N LEU A 318 23.16 -36.15 5.29
CA LEU A 318 22.56 -36.51 6.57
C LEU A 318 22.45 -35.31 7.52
N CYS A 319 23.50 -34.48 7.61
CA CYS A 319 23.53 -33.34 8.54
C CYS A 319 22.50 -32.26 8.17
N ILE A 320 22.27 -32.00 6.88
CA ILE A 320 21.33 -30.98 6.42
C ILE A 320 19.88 -31.26 6.89
N PRO A 321 19.29 -32.45 6.65
CA PRO A 321 17.98 -32.80 7.18
C PRO A 321 17.88 -32.74 8.71
N LEU A 322 18.94 -33.11 9.45
CA LEU A 322 18.94 -33.05 10.91
C LEU A 322 18.79 -31.62 11.43
N VAL A 323 19.50 -30.66 10.83
CA VAL A 323 19.38 -29.24 11.18
C VAL A 323 18.00 -28.70 10.80
N ILE A 324 17.48 -29.07 9.62
CA ILE A 324 16.12 -28.67 9.20
C ILE A 324 15.07 -29.24 10.16
N LEU A 325 15.19 -30.51 10.56
CA LEU A 325 14.28 -31.14 11.51
C LEU A 325 14.29 -30.43 12.86
N TYR A 326 15.47 -30.08 13.38
CA TYR A 326 15.57 -29.28 14.60
C TYR A 326 14.86 -27.92 14.45
N ALA A 327 15.08 -27.22 13.34
CA ALA A 327 14.41 -25.94 13.05
C ALA A 327 12.87 -26.07 12.99
N LEU A 328 12.35 -27.18 12.45
CA LEU A 328 10.91 -27.46 12.42
C LEU A 328 10.35 -27.74 13.82
N ILE A 329 11.07 -28.48 14.68
CA ILE A 329 10.62 -28.83 16.04
C ILE A 329 10.42 -27.57 16.89
N ILE A 330 11.35 -26.61 16.83
CA ILE A 330 11.30 -25.39 17.64
C ILE A 330 10.32 -24.33 17.09
N GLN A 331 9.81 -24.50 15.87
CA GLN A 331 9.04 -23.49 15.15
C GLN A 331 7.78 -23.05 15.92
N GLU A 332 7.12 -23.98 16.61
CA GLU A 332 5.94 -23.70 17.42
C GLU A 332 6.26 -22.80 18.63
N ALA A 333 7.35 -23.11 19.33
CA ALA A 333 7.80 -22.31 20.47
C ALA A 333 8.21 -20.90 20.02
N LEU A 334 8.87 -20.80 18.86
CA LEU A 334 9.23 -19.53 18.26
C LEU A 334 7.98 -18.72 17.88
N ARG A 335 6.99 -19.33 17.22
CA ARG A 335 5.73 -18.69 16.86
C ARG A 335 5.02 -18.08 18.07
N LYS A 336 4.86 -18.85 19.15
CA LYS A 336 4.25 -18.37 20.40
C LYS A 336 4.99 -17.16 20.97
N SER A 337 6.32 -17.19 20.96
CA SER A 337 7.13 -16.07 21.47
C SER A 337 6.99 -14.80 20.62
N VAL A 338 7.01 -14.93 19.29
CA VAL A 338 6.85 -13.81 18.36
C VAL A 338 5.45 -13.19 18.49
N GLU A 339 4.40 -14.02 18.58
CA GLU A 339 3.03 -13.54 18.74
C GLU A 339 2.80 -12.82 20.07
N ALA A 340 3.36 -13.33 21.17
CA ALA A 340 3.29 -12.67 22.48
C ALA A 340 3.99 -11.30 22.47
N THR A 341 5.17 -11.20 21.86
CA THR A 341 5.86 -9.92 21.66
C THR A 341 5.03 -8.96 20.80
N PHE A 342 4.43 -9.44 19.70
CA PHE A 342 3.60 -8.62 18.81
C PHE A 342 2.38 -8.02 19.54
N ARG A 343 1.64 -8.84 20.30
CA ARG A 343 0.47 -8.40 21.07
C ARG A 343 0.84 -7.38 22.15
N ALA A 344 1.93 -7.61 22.89
CA ALA A 344 2.40 -6.68 23.91
C ALA A 344 2.91 -5.36 23.31
N SER A 345 3.53 -5.42 22.13
CA SER A 345 3.94 -4.22 21.36
C SER A 345 2.73 -3.38 20.95
N ALA A 346 1.68 -4.01 20.43
CA ALA A 346 0.44 -3.31 20.08
C ALA A 346 -0.25 -2.68 21.31
N GLN A 347 -0.29 -3.38 22.45
CA GLN A 347 -0.82 -2.83 23.70
C GLN A 347 0.02 -1.66 24.23
N LYS A 348 1.34 -1.76 24.14
CA LYS A 348 2.26 -0.67 24.52
C LYS A 348 2.04 0.57 23.65
N ALA A 349 1.87 0.39 22.35
CA ALA A 349 1.55 1.49 21.43
C ALA A 349 0.18 2.12 21.71
N ALA A 350 -0.83 1.31 22.02
CA ALA A 350 -2.14 1.81 22.45
C ALA A 350 -2.04 2.65 23.73
N LEU A 351 -1.36 2.13 24.76
CA LEU A 351 -1.13 2.84 26.01
C LEU A 351 -0.38 4.15 25.80
N LEU A 352 0.61 4.18 24.91
CA LEU A 352 1.34 5.41 24.56
C LEU A 352 0.41 6.48 24.01
N VAL A 353 -0.37 6.12 22.98
CA VAL A 353 -1.30 7.06 22.33
C VAL A 353 -2.36 7.54 23.31
N GLU A 354 -2.95 6.65 24.11
CA GLU A 354 -3.93 7.00 25.14
C GLU A 354 -3.33 7.95 26.20
N SER A 355 -2.10 7.67 26.67
CA SER A 355 -1.43 8.48 27.68
C SER A 355 -1.04 9.86 27.16
N LEU A 356 -0.61 9.97 25.90
CA LEU A 356 -0.27 11.26 25.28
C LEU A 356 -1.54 12.08 24.97
N THR A 357 -2.57 11.43 24.41
CA THR A 357 -3.85 12.07 24.07
C THR A 357 -4.58 12.58 25.31
N GLY A 358 -4.44 11.88 26.45
CA GLY A 358 -5.04 12.21 27.73
C GLY A 358 -4.05 12.76 28.76
N VAL A 359 -2.91 13.33 28.32
CA VAL A 359 -1.82 13.71 29.24
C VAL A 359 -2.28 14.71 30.31
N GLU A 360 -3.15 15.66 29.95
CA GLU A 360 -3.73 16.63 30.87
C GLU A 360 -4.55 15.93 31.96
N THR A 361 -5.44 15.01 31.59
CA THR A 361 -6.21 14.19 32.52
C THR A 361 -5.30 13.39 33.44
N VAL A 362 -4.22 12.82 32.90
CA VAL A 362 -3.24 12.07 33.70
C VAL A 362 -2.58 12.95 34.76
N ARG A 363 -2.21 14.18 34.41
CA ARG A 363 -1.64 15.18 35.33
C ARG A 363 -2.63 15.57 36.42
N HIS A 364 -3.88 15.87 36.05
CA HIS A 364 -4.91 16.24 37.02
C HIS A 364 -5.24 15.13 38.00
N LEU A 365 -5.23 13.88 37.55
CA LEU A 365 -5.50 12.72 38.39
C LEU A 365 -4.28 12.22 39.19
N GLY A 366 -3.07 12.75 38.92
CA GLY A 366 -1.82 12.21 39.50
C GLY A 366 -1.56 10.76 39.12
N ALA A 367 -2.04 10.33 37.94
CA ALA A 367 -2.06 8.94 37.51
C ALA A 367 -0.75 8.48 36.84
N GLU A 368 0.31 9.31 36.83
CA GLU A 368 1.57 9.01 36.15
C GLU A 368 2.18 7.70 36.62
N SER A 369 2.19 7.46 37.94
CA SER A 369 2.75 6.24 38.54
C SER A 369 2.02 4.97 38.08
N ALA A 370 0.70 5.05 37.90
CA ALA A 370 -0.11 3.91 37.48
C ALA A 370 0.14 3.57 36.01
N LEU A 371 0.22 4.58 35.14
CA LEU A 371 0.53 4.40 33.72
C LEU A 371 1.98 3.97 33.51
N GLN A 372 2.93 4.54 34.26
CA GLN A 372 4.33 4.14 34.27
C GLN A 372 4.47 2.66 34.64
N ARG A 373 3.77 2.18 35.69
CA ARG A 373 3.79 0.76 36.05
C ARG A 373 3.25 -0.13 34.92
N LYS A 374 2.15 0.24 34.26
CA LYS A 374 1.61 -0.50 33.11
C LYS A 374 2.61 -0.54 31.96
N TRP A 375 3.26 0.60 31.67
CA TRP A 375 4.29 0.72 30.65
C TRP A 375 5.50 -0.19 30.92
N GLU A 376 5.98 -0.19 32.16
CA GLU A 376 7.07 -1.05 32.62
C GLU A 376 6.71 -2.53 32.54
N GLN A 377 5.48 -2.92 32.93
CA GLN A 377 5.00 -4.29 32.80
C GLN A 377 4.94 -4.76 31.35
N LEU A 378 4.40 -3.94 30.44
CA LEU A 378 4.35 -4.25 29.00
C LEU A 378 5.76 -4.33 28.41
N THR A 379 6.65 -3.42 28.80
CA THR A 379 8.05 -3.42 28.37
C THR A 379 8.79 -4.65 28.89
N GLY A 380 8.57 -5.03 30.15
CA GLY A 380 9.09 -6.26 30.74
C GLY A 380 8.58 -7.51 30.02
N HIS A 381 7.30 -7.55 29.65
CA HIS A 381 6.73 -8.67 28.89
C HIS A 381 7.35 -8.78 27.49
N ILE A 382 7.52 -7.65 26.79
CA ILE A 382 8.22 -7.60 25.50
C ILE A 382 9.66 -8.09 25.66
N ALA A 383 10.37 -7.66 26.69
CA ALA A 383 11.76 -8.07 26.94
C ALA A 383 11.88 -9.58 27.23
N GLN A 384 10.99 -10.13 28.07
CA GLN A 384 10.97 -11.55 28.43
C GLN A 384 10.70 -12.44 27.21
N TRP A 385 9.64 -12.16 26.45
CA TRP A 385 9.31 -12.93 25.25
C TRP A 385 10.29 -12.68 24.10
N GLY A 386 10.80 -11.46 23.97
CA GLY A 386 11.85 -11.11 23.02
C GLY A 386 13.15 -11.86 23.29
N LEU A 387 13.56 -11.98 24.55
CA LEU A 387 14.69 -12.81 24.95
C LEU A 387 14.44 -14.29 24.63
N LYS A 388 13.25 -14.82 24.93
CA LYS A 388 12.88 -16.19 24.59
C LYS A 388 12.94 -16.45 23.07
N SER A 389 12.41 -15.55 22.26
CA SER A 389 12.49 -15.60 20.79
C SER A 389 13.94 -15.59 20.31
N ARG A 390 14.79 -14.72 20.89
CA ARG A 390 16.23 -14.66 20.58
C ARG A 390 16.95 -15.94 20.98
N LEU A 391 16.69 -16.51 22.16
CA LEU A 391 17.33 -17.75 22.59
C LEU A 391 16.95 -18.94 21.69
N ILE A 392 15.67 -19.07 21.33
CA ILE A 392 15.18 -20.12 20.43
C ILE A 392 15.78 -19.97 19.02
N SER A 393 15.84 -18.75 18.49
CA SER A 393 16.43 -18.52 17.16
C SER A 393 17.94 -18.73 17.16
N SER A 394 18.66 -18.22 18.17
CA SER A 394 20.11 -18.45 18.33
C SER A 394 20.47 -19.92 18.52
N SER A 395 19.63 -20.71 19.21
CA SER A 395 19.90 -22.15 19.36
C SER A 395 19.93 -22.87 18.02
N THR A 396 19.09 -22.46 17.07
CA THR A 396 19.08 -22.99 15.70
C THR A 396 20.36 -22.69 14.95
N VAL A 397 20.85 -21.45 15.04
CA VAL A 397 22.14 -21.05 14.43
C VAL A 397 23.28 -21.86 15.03
N ASN A 398 23.31 -22.00 16.35
CA ASN A 398 24.35 -22.75 17.06
C ASN A 398 24.32 -24.25 16.71
N VAL A 399 23.12 -24.86 16.62
CA VAL A 399 22.97 -26.25 16.17
C VAL A 399 23.43 -26.42 14.72
N ALA A 400 23.11 -25.48 13.82
CA ALA A 400 23.58 -25.51 12.45
C ALA A 400 25.11 -25.42 12.36
N LEU A 401 25.73 -24.51 13.13
CA LEU A 401 27.20 -24.38 13.20
C LEU A 401 27.85 -25.63 13.78
N PHE A 402 27.26 -26.24 14.81
CA PHE A 402 27.74 -27.50 15.37
C PHE A 402 27.74 -28.62 14.32
N PHE A 403 26.63 -28.81 13.61
CA PHE A 403 26.55 -29.82 12.54
C PHE A 403 27.47 -29.49 11.35
N GLN A 404 27.70 -28.21 11.06
CA GLN A 404 28.66 -27.80 10.02
C GLN A 404 30.09 -28.21 10.41
N GLN A 405 30.53 -27.90 11.62
CA GLN A 405 31.85 -28.29 12.12
C GLN A 405 31.98 -29.81 12.21
N PHE A 406 30.94 -30.49 12.71
CA PHE A 406 30.89 -31.95 12.77
C PHE A 406 31.02 -32.58 11.38
N ALA A 407 30.26 -32.09 10.40
CA ALA A 407 30.33 -32.58 9.03
C ALA A 407 31.72 -32.39 8.42
N GLN A 408 32.37 -31.24 8.65
CA GLN A 408 33.74 -31.00 8.18
C GLN A 408 34.74 -32.01 8.76
N VAL A 409 34.69 -32.25 10.07
CA VAL A 409 35.57 -33.22 10.74
C VAL A 409 35.27 -34.66 10.26
N ALA A 410 34.00 -35.04 10.16
CA ALA A 410 33.60 -36.36 9.69
C ALA A 410 34.03 -36.61 8.23
N VAL A 411 33.92 -35.61 7.35
CA VAL A 411 34.41 -35.66 5.97
C VAL A 411 35.93 -35.85 5.94
N VAL A 412 36.68 -35.15 6.80
CA VAL A 412 38.15 -35.35 6.91
C VAL A 412 38.48 -36.77 7.36
N ILE A 413 37.86 -37.26 8.45
CA ILE A 413 38.14 -38.59 9.01
C ILE A 413 37.85 -39.68 7.96
N TRP A 414 36.67 -39.65 7.33
CA TRP A 414 36.33 -40.64 6.30
C TRP A 414 37.18 -40.46 5.04
N GLY A 415 37.45 -39.22 4.65
CA GLY A 415 38.25 -38.91 3.48
C GLY A 415 39.68 -39.42 3.54
N VAL A 416 40.33 -39.39 4.72
CA VAL A 416 41.67 -39.96 4.91
C VAL A 416 41.67 -41.48 4.65
N HIS A 417 40.62 -42.20 5.04
CA HIS A 417 40.50 -43.63 4.74
C HIS A 417 40.34 -43.87 3.23
N LEU A 418 39.54 -43.05 2.53
CA LEU A 418 39.38 -43.14 1.07
C LEU A 418 40.68 -42.81 0.30
N ILE A 419 41.48 -41.86 0.81
CA ILE A 419 42.81 -41.58 0.26
C ILE A 419 43.72 -42.79 0.45
N ALA A 420 43.70 -43.44 1.61
CA ALA A 420 44.50 -44.64 1.87
C ALA A 420 44.10 -45.82 0.95
N GLU A 421 42.83 -45.89 0.56
CA GLU A 421 42.31 -46.85 -0.43
C GLU A 421 42.59 -46.44 -1.89
N GLY A 422 43.19 -45.27 -2.14
CA GLY A 422 43.49 -44.76 -3.48
C GLY A 422 42.27 -44.29 -4.27
N SER A 423 41.11 -44.16 -3.63
CA SER A 423 39.84 -43.75 -4.28
C SER A 423 39.61 -42.24 -4.28
N LEU A 424 40.42 -41.47 -3.54
CA LEU A 424 40.32 -40.02 -3.41
C LEU A 424 41.71 -39.36 -3.42
N SER A 425 41.85 -38.18 -4.04
CA SER A 425 43.06 -37.37 -3.97
C SER A 425 43.09 -36.45 -2.74
N MET A 426 44.27 -35.97 -2.35
CA MET A 426 44.38 -34.95 -1.29
C MET A 426 43.61 -33.68 -1.64
N GLY A 427 43.72 -33.19 -2.88
CA GLY A 427 42.97 -32.04 -3.35
C GLY A 427 41.45 -32.28 -3.36
N GLY A 428 41.01 -33.48 -3.70
CA GLY A 428 39.62 -33.90 -3.68
C GLY A 428 39.02 -33.86 -2.28
N LEU A 429 39.77 -34.29 -1.26
CA LEU A 429 39.35 -34.17 0.14
C LEU A 429 39.21 -32.71 0.57
N ILE A 430 40.20 -31.87 0.28
CA ILE A 430 40.15 -30.44 0.66
C ILE A 430 38.97 -29.75 -0.04
N ALA A 431 38.74 -30.04 -1.32
CA ALA A 431 37.57 -29.54 -2.04
C ALA A 431 36.26 -30.01 -1.40
N ALA A 432 36.14 -31.29 -1.03
CA ALA A 432 34.96 -31.83 -0.37
C ALA A 432 34.67 -31.15 0.98
N VAL A 433 35.68 -30.84 1.78
CA VAL A 433 35.53 -30.12 3.05
C VAL A 433 35.01 -28.69 2.83
N ILE A 434 35.57 -27.96 1.86
CA ILE A 434 35.15 -26.59 1.55
C ILE A 434 33.71 -26.58 1.01
N LEU A 435 33.40 -27.49 0.08
CA LEU A 435 32.07 -27.64 -0.49
C LEU A 435 31.04 -28.05 0.56
N THR A 436 31.40 -28.90 1.52
CA THR A 436 30.54 -29.26 2.66
C THR A 436 30.20 -28.04 3.50
N GLY A 437 31.17 -27.17 3.78
CA GLY A 437 30.92 -25.89 4.44
C GLY A 437 29.97 -24.98 3.65
N ARG A 438 30.14 -24.90 2.33
CA ARG A 438 29.24 -24.13 1.43
C ARG A 438 27.82 -24.71 1.39
N ALA A 439 27.66 -26.03 1.39
CA ALA A 439 26.36 -26.69 1.41
C ALA A 439 25.61 -26.46 2.73
N MET A 440 26.33 -26.39 3.85
CA MET A 440 25.76 -26.15 5.19
C MET A 440 25.41 -24.67 5.44
N ALA A 441 26.09 -23.73 4.77
CA ALA A 441 25.93 -22.30 5.04
C ALA A 441 24.49 -21.78 4.87
N PRO A 442 23.73 -22.08 3.78
CA PRO A 442 22.34 -21.65 3.65
C PRO A 442 21.43 -22.22 4.75
N VAL A 443 21.72 -23.42 5.26
CA VAL A 443 20.93 -24.06 6.33
C VAL A 443 21.01 -23.25 7.63
N SER A 444 22.19 -22.69 7.96
CA SER A 444 22.35 -21.81 9.12
C SER A 444 21.51 -20.53 9.02
N GLN A 445 21.23 -20.06 7.80
CA GLN A 445 20.41 -18.86 7.58
C GLN A 445 18.93 -19.12 7.86
N VAL A 446 18.45 -20.37 7.71
CA VAL A 446 17.04 -20.77 7.93
C VAL A 446 16.55 -20.36 9.33
N ALA A 447 17.44 -20.35 10.32
CA ALA A 447 17.17 -19.86 11.67
C ALA A 447 16.74 -18.38 11.71
N ASN A 448 17.55 -17.51 11.12
CA ASN A 448 17.30 -16.06 11.08
C ASN A 448 16.09 -15.74 10.19
N LEU A 449 15.93 -16.51 9.12
CA LEU A 449 14.79 -16.50 8.22
C LEU A 449 13.47 -16.84 8.94
N SER A 450 13.48 -17.84 9.83
CA SER A 450 12.29 -18.30 10.56
C SER A 450 11.65 -17.21 11.43
N VAL A 451 12.45 -16.43 12.15
CA VAL A 451 11.94 -15.31 12.98
C VAL A 451 11.29 -14.25 12.11
N ARG A 452 12.02 -13.79 11.08
CA ARG A 452 11.54 -12.77 10.13
C ARG A 452 10.29 -13.23 9.40
N TYR A 453 10.24 -14.51 9.01
CA TYR A 453 9.06 -15.13 8.40
C TYR A 453 7.85 -15.08 9.33
N LEU A 454 8.00 -15.49 10.59
CA LEU A 454 6.90 -15.50 11.55
C LEU A 454 6.42 -14.09 11.86
N GLN A 455 7.32 -13.12 12.00
CA GLN A 455 6.97 -11.70 12.18
C GLN A 455 6.18 -11.17 10.98
N ALA A 456 6.72 -11.32 9.78
CA ALA A 456 6.07 -10.89 8.55
C ALA A 456 4.72 -11.59 8.34
N ARG A 457 4.62 -12.89 8.67
CA ARG A 457 3.37 -13.64 8.60
C ARG A 457 2.33 -13.10 9.58
N THR A 458 2.68 -12.87 10.85
CA THR A 458 1.76 -12.32 11.85
C THR A 458 1.30 -10.91 11.47
N ALA A 459 2.21 -10.07 10.98
CA ALA A 459 1.88 -8.74 10.46
C ALA A 459 0.95 -8.83 9.24
N LEU A 460 1.21 -9.75 8.30
CA LEU A 460 0.36 -9.97 7.13
C LEU A 460 -1.04 -10.49 7.52
N GLU A 461 -1.14 -11.39 8.49
CA GLU A 461 -2.42 -11.87 9.02
C GLU A 461 -3.23 -10.73 9.66
N SER A 462 -2.57 -9.86 10.44
CA SER A 462 -3.19 -8.66 11.03
C SER A 462 -3.67 -7.68 9.95
N LEU A 463 -2.82 -7.35 8.98
CA LEU A 463 -3.18 -6.49 7.85
C LEU A 463 -4.28 -7.10 6.99
N ASN A 464 -4.28 -8.41 6.76
CA ASN A 464 -5.35 -9.07 6.01
C ASN A 464 -6.71 -8.92 6.68
N ARG A 465 -6.78 -8.96 8.03
CA ARG A 465 -8.03 -8.68 8.75
C ARG A 465 -8.49 -7.24 8.52
N VAL A 466 -7.58 -6.28 8.59
CA VAL A 466 -7.88 -4.86 8.31
C VAL A 466 -8.33 -4.67 6.86
N MET A 467 -7.61 -5.27 5.92
CA MET A 467 -7.92 -5.20 4.49
C MET A 467 -9.21 -5.93 4.16
N ALA A 468 -9.72 -6.82 5.01
CA ALA A 468 -11.02 -7.47 4.83
C ALA A 468 -12.20 -6.66 5.39
N LEU A 469 -11.95 -5.59 6.17
CA LEU A 469 -13.01 -4.75 6.72
C LEU A 469 -13.84 -4.11 5.60
N PRO A 470 -15.15 -3.92 5.82
CA PRO A 470 -16.02 -3.30 4.84
C PRO A 470 -15.60 -1.85 4.62
N VAL A 471 -15.53 -1.48 3.34
CA VAL A 471 -15.30 -0.10 2.94
C VAL A 471 -16.60 0.61 2.63
N GLU A 472 -16.58 1.92 2.73
CA GLU A 472 -17.72 2.77 2.50
C GLU A 472 -18.18 2.72 1.05
N ARG A 473 -17.24 2.93 0.11
CA ARG A 473 -17.51 2.84 -1.31
C ARG A 473 -17.28 1.43 -1.82
N ASP A 474 -18.37 0.74 -2.14
CA ASP A 474 -18.33 -0.58 -2.74
C ASP A 474 -18.02 -0.47 -4.24
N ARG A 475 -17.01 -1.21 -4.70
CA ARG A 475 -16.60 -1.21 -6.11
C ARG A 475 -17.64 -1.91 -6.99
N GLU A 476 -18.43 -2.83 -6.44
CA GLU A 476 -19.41 -3.62 -7.20
C GLU A 476 -20.76 -2.91 -7.32
N ARG A 477 -21.04 -1.95 -6.43
CA ARG A 477 -22.27 -1.17 -6.44
C ARG A 477 -22.21 -0.06 -7.50
N THR A 478 -23.34 0.20 -8.14
CA THR A 478 -23.53 1.39 -8.98
C THR A 478 -24.29 2.40 -8.14
N TYR A 479 -23.76 3.62 -8.08
CA TYR A 479 -24.38 4.72 -7.35
C TYR A 479 -25.22 5.57 -8.31
N VAL A 480 -26.29 6.14 -7.78
CA VAL A 480 -27.08 7.14 -8.48
C VAL A 480 -26.35 8.47 -8.31
N SER A 481 -26.04 9.11 -9.43
CA SER A 481 -25.47 10.45 -9.45
C SER A 481 -26.53 11.45 -9.90
N ARG A 482 -26.58 12.60 -9.23
CA ARG A 482 -27.46 13.73 -9.53
C ARG A 482 -26.60 14.97 -9.73
N ALA A 483 -27.01 15.84 -10.66
CA ALA A 483 -26.32 17.11 -10.90
C ALA A 483 -26.48 18.06 -9.70
N GLU A 484 -27.64 18.04 -9.06
CA GLU A 484 -27.94 18.80 -7.86
C GLU A 484 -28.57 17.87 -6.81
N LEU A 485 -28.12 18.01 -5.56
CA LEU A 485 -28.66 17.27 -4.44
C LEU A 485 -29.92 17.99 -3.93
N PRO A 486 -31.08 17.32 -3.92
CA PRO A 486 -32.32 17.95 -3.44
C PRO A 486 -32.29 18.17 -1.93
N GLY A 487 -32.89 19.27 -1.45
CA GLY A 487 -32.89 19.64 -0.03
C GLY A 487 -33.88 18.87 0.86
N GLU A 488 -34.70 17.98 0.30
CA GLU A 488 -35.71 17.23 1.05
C GLU A 488 -35.12 15.99 1.74
N LEU A 489 -35.30 15.83 3.05
CA LEU A 489 -34.79 14.70 3.85
C LEU A 489 -35.94 13.93 4.53
N GLU A 490 -36.01 12.62 4.32
CA GLU A 490 -37.02 11.74 4.91
C GLU A 490 -36.36 10.63 5.72
N PHE A 491 -36.81 10.45 6.97
CA PHE A 491 -36.56 9.27 7.78
C PHE A 491 -37.84 8.43 7.79
N SER A 492 -37.77 7.17 7.39
CA SER A 492 -38.92 6.26 7.36
C SER A 492 -38.62 5.01 8.20
N HIS A 493 -39.31 4.87 9.34
CA HIS A 493 -39.22 3.72 10.25
C HIS A 493 -37.78 3.36 10.65
N VAL A 494 -36.96 4.39 10.92
CA VAL A 494 -35.52 4.23 11.15
C VAL A 494 -35.24 3.69 12.54
N GLY A 495 -34.62 2.50 12.60
CA GLY A 495 -34.00 1.95 13.79
C GLY A 495 -32.48 1.91 13.65
N PHE A 496 -31.75 2.16 14.74
CA PHE A 496 -30.29 2.15 14.72
C PHE A 496 -29.68 1.70 16.06
N CYS A 497 -28.69 0.82 15.96
CA CYS A 497 -27.83 0.39 17.05
C CYS A 497 -26.35 0.56 16.68
N TYR A 498 -25.55 1.11 17.61
CA TYR A 498 -24.10 1.18 17.40
C TYR A 498 -23.47 -0.22 17.41
N PRO A 499 -22.37 -0.46 16.69
CA PRO A 499 -21.69 -1.75 16.70
C PRO A 499 -21.33 -2.20 18.11
N GLY A 500 -21.77 -3.40 18.49
CA GLY A 500 -21.50 -3.98 19.82
C GLY A 500 -22.42 -3.48 20.94
N ALA A 501 -23.34 -2.55 20.68
CA ALA A 501 -24.40 -2.21 21.62
C ALA A 501 -25.58 -3.20 21.49
N GLU A 502 -26.24 -3.49 22.60
CA GLU A 502 -27.44 -4.35 22.62
C GLU A 502 -28.74 -3.54 22.54
N VAL A 503 -28.68 -2.25 22.84
CA VAL A 503 -29.84 -1.36 22.94
C VAL A 503 -29.87 -0.41 21.75
N GLU A 504 -31.03 -0.33 21.09
CA GLU A 504 -31.27 0.62 20.01
C GLU A 504 -31.21 2.07 20.54
N VAL A 505 -30.45 2.91 19.84
CA VAL A 505 -30.37 4.35 20.13
C VAL A 505 -31.54 5.10 19.50
N LEU A 506 -31.98 4.64 18.32
CA LEU A 506 -33.17 5.11 17.62
C LEU A 506 -34.07 3.92 17.34
N SER A 507 -35.36 4.06 17.62
CA SER A 507 -36.37 3.03 17.40
C SER A 507 -37.56 3.60 16.64
N ASP A 508 -37.84 3.03 15.48
CA ASP A 508 -38.98 3.36 14.60
C ASP A 508 -39.18 4.86 14.32
N LEU A 509 -38.09 5.60 14.09
CA LEU A 509 -38.14 7.05 13.91
C LEU A 509 -38.61 7.41 12.49
N SER A 510 -39.68 8.22 12.38
CA SER A 510 -40.21 8.70 11.10
C SER A 510 -40.49 10.20 11.11
N PHE A 511 -39.92 10.94 10.17
CA PHE A 511 -40.18 12.37 9.93
C PHE A 511 -39.71 12.80 8.54
N ARG A 512 -40.18 13.95 8.06
CA ARG A 512 -39.81 14.53 6.77
C ARG A 512 -39.48 16.02 6.94
N LEU A 513 -38.38 16.47 6.33
CA LEU A 513 -37.93 17.85 6.27
C LEU A 513 -38.04 18.34 4.84
N GLY A 514 -38.74 19.45 4.65
CA GLY A 514 -38.89 20.11 3.36
C GLY A 514 -37.66 20.94 2.98
N GLU A 515 -37.53 21.24 1.69
CA GLU A 515 -36.47 22.13 1.20
C GLU A 515 -36.61 23.55 1.75
N GLY A 516 -35.50 24.14 2.19
CA GLY A 516 -35.44 25.48 2.76
C GLY A 516 -35.94 25.59 4.22
N GLU A 517 -36.43 24.51 4.81
CA GLU A 517 -36.88 24.51 6.20
C GLU A 517 -35.71 24.65 7.19
N ARG A 518 -35.96 25.35 8.29
CA ARG A 518 -35.03 25.46 9.42
C ARG A 518 -35.62 24.69 10.59
N VAL A 519 -35.10 23.51 10.85
CA VAL A 519 -35.65 22.59 11.86
C VAL A 519 -34.72 22.47 13.06
N ALA A 520 -35.30 22.53 14.26
CA ALA A 520 -34.57 22.33 15.51
C ALA A 520 -34.92 20.96 16.12
N VAL A 521 -33.90 20.17 16.46
CA VAL A 521 -34.05 18.87 17.12
C VAL A 521 -33.68 19.01 18.60
N ILE A 522 -34.67 18.85 19.48
CA ILE A 522 -34.49 19.01 20.93
C ILE A 522 -34.71 17.67 21.62
N GLY A 523 -33.89 17.37 22.62
CA GLY A 523 -33.99 16.13 23.38
C GLY A 523 -32.96 16.06 24.50
N ARG A 524 -33.17 15.14 25.44
CA ARG A 524 -32.27 14.91 26.59
C ARG A 524 -30.86 14.53 26.11
N VAL A 525 -29.85 14.74 26.94
CA VAL A 525 -28.49 14.23 26.66
C VAL A 525 -28.55 12.72 26.46
N GLY A 526 -27.89 12.20 25.42
CA GLY A 526 -27.93 10.77 25.07
C GLY A 526 -29.17 10.31 24.29
N SER A 527 -30.12 11.19 23.94
CA SER A 527 -31.33 10.81 23.18
C SER A 527 -31.10 10.48 21.70
N GLY A 528 -29.86 10.34 21.24
CA GLY A 528 -29.56 10.01 19.84
C GLY A 528 -29.50 11.18 18.85
N LYS A 529 -29.50 12.44 19.29
CA LYS A 529 -29.45 13.63 18.39
C LYS A 529 -28.26 13.61 17.42
N SER A 530 -27.04 13.46 17.94
CA SER A 530 -25.84 13.36 17.10
C SER A 530 -25.82 12.08 16.27
N THR A 531 -26.54 11.03 16.68
CA THR A 531 -26.71 9.81 15.88
C THR A 531 -27.60 10.09 14.66
N LEU A 532 -28.67 10.87 14.84
CA LEU A 532 -29.55 11.32 13.75
C LEU A 532 -28.76 12.13 12.70
N GLU A 533 -27.94 13.09 13.14
CA GLU A 533 -27.06 13.87 12.26
C GLU A 533 -26.08 12.99 11.47
N LYS A 534 -25.48 11.98 12.13
CA LYS A 534 -24.56 11.04 11.49
C LYS A 534 -25.25 10.13 10.46
N LEU A 535 -26.50 9.73 10.72
CA LEU A 535 -27.30 8.97 9.77
C LEU A 535 -27.71 9.84 8.56
N ALA A 536 -28.10 11.10 8.80
CA ALA A 536 -28.43 12.04 7.73
C ALA A 536 -27.26 12.28 6.76
N GLN A 537 -26.03 12.32 7.28
CA GLN A 537 -24.79 12.43 6.49
C GLN A 537 -24.33 11.12 5.83
N GLY A 538 -25.03 10.00 6.07
CA GLY A 538 -24.62 8.68 5.59
C GLY A 538 -23.31 8.14 6.20
N LEU A 539 -22.84 8.70 7.34
CA LEU A 539 -21.67 8.18 8.05
C LEU A 539 -21.91 6.80 8.66
N TYR A 540 -23.16 6.52 9.01
CA TYR A 540 -23.66 5.23 9.49
C TYR A 540 -24.85 4.81 8.64
N ALA A 541 -25.08 3.50 8.53
CA ALA A 541 -26.28 2.97 7.91
C ALA A 541 -27.34 2.66 8.99
N PRO A 542 -28.63 2.94 8.74
CA PRO A 542 -29.68 2.52 9.66
C PRO A 542 -29.76 0.98 9.71
N SER A 543 -30.03 0.44 10.91
CA SER A 543 -30.19 -1.00 11.14
C SER A 543 -31.52 -1.51 10.58
N SER A 544 -32.56 -0.67 10.62
CA SER A 544 -33.87 -0.90 10.01
C SER A 544 -34.42 0.41 9.43
N GLY A 545 -35.37 0.32 8.49
CA GLY A 545 -35.92 1.49 7.80
C GLY A 545 -35.00 2.07 6.71
N ALA A 546 -35.23 3.33 6.39
CA ALA A 546 -34.47 4.06 5.37
C ALA A 546 -34.36 5.55 5.68
N VAL A 547 -33.23 6.14 5.30
CA VAL A 547 -33.03 7.60 5.23
C VAL A 547 -32.94 7.96 3.76
N ARG A 548 -33.71 8.96 3.31
CA ARG A 548 -33.82 9.34 1.90
C ARG A 548 -33.57 10.83 1.71
N LEU A 549 -32.89 11.16 0.63
CA LEU A 549 -32.65 12.53 0.17
C LEU A 549 -33.33 12.71 -1.20
N GLY A 550 -34.34 13.59 -1.27
CA GLY A 550 -35.24 13.78 -2.42
C GLY A 550 -35.74 12.46 -3.00
N GLY A 551 -36.33 11.64 -2.14
CA GLY A 551 -36.92 10.34 -2.45
C GLY A 551 -35.92 9.19 -2.71
N THR A 552 -34.61 9.47 -2.76
CA THR A 552 -33.59 8.43 -3.00
C THR A 552 -32.94 8.02 -1.68
N ASP A 553 -32.90 6.72 -1.41
CA ASP A 553 -32.20 6.21 -0.22
C ASP A 553 -30.72 6.62 -0.26
N ILE A 554 -30.22 7.23 0.82
CA ILE A 554 -28.84 7.75 0.89
C ILE A 554 -27.80 6.67 0.60
N ARG A 555 -28.12 5.39 0.85
CA ARG A 555 -27.22 4.26 0.55
C ARG A 555 -26.99 4.09 -0.95
N GLN A 556 -27.87 4.62 -1.80
CA GLN A 556 -27.78 4.54 -3.26
C GLN A 556 -26.99 5.70 -3.87
N ILE A 557 -26.77 6.79 -3.12
CA ILE A 557 -26.01 7.96 -3.55
C ILE A 557 -24.52 7.72 -3.27
N ASP A 558 -23.62 8.20 -4.14
CA ASP A 558 -22.18 8.09 -3.88
C ASP A 558 -21.82 8.91 -2.61
N PRO A 559 -21.10 8.33 -1.62
CA PRO A 559 -20.79 9.03 -0.38
C PRO A 559 -19.99 10.33 -0.57
N ALA A 560 -19.19 10.43 -1.62
CA ALA A 560 -18.45 11.66 -1.92
C ALA A 560 -19.37 12.78 -2.41
N GLU A 561 -20.34 12.43 -3.27
CA GLU A 561 -21.36 13.34 -3.77
C GLU A 561 -22.25 13.81 -2.61
N LEU A 562 -22.77 12.88 -1.80
CA LEU A 562 -23.61 13.19 -0.63
C LEU A 562 -22.93 14.19 0.30
N ARG A 563 -21.64 14.00 0.62
CA ARG A 563 -20.91 14.87 1.55
C ARG A 563 -20.51 16.20 0.96
N ALA A 564 -20.31 16.29 -0.36
CA ALA A 564 -20.04 17.56 -1.00
C ALA A 564 -21.22 18.54 -0.86
N GLY A 565 -22.45 18.03 -0.78
CA GLY A 565 -23.65 18.85 -0.59
C GLY A 565 -24.11 19.04 0.86
N VAL A 566 -23.39 18.52 1.86
CA VAL A 566 -23.81 18.60 3.27
C VAL A 566 -22.75 19.31 4.11
N GLY A 567 -23.11 20.46 4.68
CA GLY A 567 -22.33 21.12 5.72
C GLY A 567 -22.59 20.50 7.09
N TYR A 568 -21.52 20.23 7.85
CA TYR A 568 -21.60 19.66 9.20
C TYR A 568 -20.70 20.42 10.17
N VAL A 569 -21.27 20.85 11.30
CA VAL A 569 -20.54 21.46 12.41
C VAL A 569 -20.69 20.53 13.62
N PRO A 570 -19.65 19.78 14.01
CA PRO A 570 -19.71 18.90 15.17
C PRO A 570 -19.74 19.69 16.47
N GLN A 571 -20.24 19.05 17.54
CA GLN A 571 -20.14 19.58 18.90
C GLN A 571 -18.68 19.69 19.36
N ASP A 572 -17.90 18.63 19.12
CA ASP A 572 -16.46 18.60 19.42
C ASP A 572 -15.69 18.73 18.10
N LEU A 573 -15.06 19.88 17.88
CA LEU A 573 -14.26 20.16 16.69
C LEU A 573 -12.86 19.51 16.81
N PHE A 574 -12.34 19.03 15.69
CA PHE A 574 -10.97 18.54 15.58
C PHE A 574 -10.24 19.34 14.52
N LEU A 575 -9.18 20.05 14.92
CA LEU A 575 -8.29 20.75 13.99
C LEU A 575 -7.01 19.94 13.76
N PHE A 576 -6.57 19.91 12.51
CA PHE A 576 -5.32 19.30 12.13
C PHE A 576 -4.17 20.27 12.39
N TYR A 577 -3.00 19.71 12.68
CA TYR A 577 -1.78 20.52 12.72
C TYR A 577 -1.55 21.21 11.38
N GLY A 578 -1.40 22.52 11.41
CA GLY A 578 -1.29 23.37 10.24
C GLY A 578 -1.71 24.80 10.58
N SER A 579 -1.81 25.65 9.57
CA SER A 579 -2.32 27.00 9.74
C SER A 579 -3.85 27.05 9.80
N VAL A 580 -4.41 28.19 10.23
CA VAL A 580 -5.86 28.47 10.14
C VAL A 580 -6.33 28.31 8.68
N ARG A 581 -5.58 28.87 7.73
CA ARG A 581 -5.83 28.75 6.28
C ARG A 581 -5.91 27.29 5.84
N GLU A 582 -4.94 26.47 6.22
CA GLU A 582 -4.87 25.05 5.82
C GLU A 582 -6.06 24.24 6.36
N ASN A 583 -6.50 24.53 7.59
CA ASN A 583 -7.66 23.86 8.17
C ASN A 583 -8.97 24.25 7.49
N ILE A 584 -9.16 25.53 7.16
CA ILE A 584 -10.34 26.00 6.42
C ILE A 584 -10.38 25.37 5.01
N LEU A 585 -9.22 25.27 4.35
CA LEU A 585 -9.11 24.75 2.99
C LEU A 585 -8.95 23.23 2.91
N LEU A 586 -9.01 22.48 4.02
CA LEU A 586 -8.70 21.04 4.05
C LEU A 586 -9.54 20.21 3.06
N GLY A 587 -10.84 20.54 2.95
CA GLY A 587 -11.77 19.88 2.02
C GLY A 587 -11.79 20.50 0.62
N SER A 588 -11.26 21.71 0.45
CA SER A 588 -11.23 22.44 -0.81
C SER A 588 -9.91 23.23 -0.95
N PRO A 589 -8.77 22.54 -1.15
CA PRO A 589 -7.44 23.17 -1.12
C PRO A 589 -7.18 24.19 -2.23
N TYR A 590 -8.06 24.24 -3.23
CA TYR A 590 -7.95 25.11 -4.40
C TYR A 590 -9.13 26.09 -4.49
N ALA A 591 -9.84 26.34 -3.40
CA ALA A 591 -10.87 27.39 -3.35
C ALA A 591 -10.27 28.75 -3.73
N ALA A 592 -11.07 29.62 -4.36
CA ALA A 592 -10.57 30.93 -4.74
C ALA A 592 -10.25 31.77 -3.49
N PRO A 593 -9.23 32.64 -3.52
CA PRO A 593 -8.91 33.50 -2.39
C PRO A 593 -10.09 34.35 -1.90
N ALA A 594 -10.98 34.77 -2.81
CA ALA A 594 -12.18 35.51 -2.47
C ALA A 594 -13.18 34.67 -1.65
N ASP A 595 -13.36 33.39 -2.01
CA ASP A 595 -14.24 32.46 -1.27
C ASP A 595 -13.72 32.22 0.14
N LEU A 596 -12.40 32.07 0.29
CA LEU A 596 -11.74 31.94 1.60
C LEU A 596 -12.00 33.18 2.46
N LEU A 597 -11.78 34.38 1.94
CA LEU A 597 -11.99 35.62 2.70
C LEU A 597 -13.46 35.78 3.10
N ARG A 598 -14.39 35.46 2.20
CA ARG A 598 -15.83 35.47 2.48
C ARG A 598 -16.20 34.47 3.58
N ALA A 599 -15.65 33.26 3.54
CA ALA A 599 -15.88 32.25 4.58
C ALA A 599 -15.32 32.68 5.95
N VAL A 600 -14.14 33.30 5.95
CA VAL A 600 -13.49 33.85 7.14
C VAL A 600 -14.35 34.96 7.77
N GLU A 601 -14.88 35.88 6.97
CA GLU A 601 -15.75 36.97 7.42
C GLU A 601 -17.09 36.44 7.98
N ILE A 602 -17.74 35.50 7.28
CA ILE A 602 -19.02 34.90 7.74
C ILE A 602 -18.83 34.14 9.06
N ALA A 603 -17.68 33.48 9.23
CA ALA A 603 -17.37 32.71 10.44
C ALA A 603 -16.80 33.55 11.59
N GLY A 604 -16.50 34.85 11.38
CA GLY A 604 -15.85 35.71 12.38
C GLY A 604 -14.39 35.33 12.68
N VAL A 605 -13.73 34.60 11.78
CA VAL A 605 -12.33 34.18 11.95
C VAL A 605 -11.36 35.36 11.78
N ASP A 606 -11.77 36.37 11.02
CA ASP A 606 -11.04 37.63 10.86
C ASP A 606 -10.86 38.38 12.19
N GLU A 607 -11.81 38.29 13.12
CA GLU A 607 -11.76 39.02 14.40
C GLU A 607 -10.46 38.75 15.18
N PHE A 608 -10.03 37.49 15.27
CA PHE A 608 -8.79 37.14 15.98
C PHE A 608 -7.58 37.05 15.05
N THR A 609 -7.76 36.65 13.79
CA THR A 609 -6.63 36.52 12.85
C THR A 609 -6.09 37.86 12.38
N ALA A 610 -6.92 38.90 12.23
CA ALA A 610 -6.48 40.23 11.80
C ALA A 610 -5.50 40.88 12.79
N HIS A 611 -5.59 40.54 14.08
CA HIS A 611 -4.71 41.04 15.13
C HIS A 611 -3.43 40.21 15.30
N HIS A 612 -3.34 39.04 14.65
CA HIS A 612 -2.18 38.17 14.72
C HIS A 612 -1.19 38.49 13.57
N PRO A 613 0.12 38.60 13.82
CA PRO A 613 1.10 38.99 12.78
C PRO A 613 1.20 38.02 11.59
N LEU A 614 0.79 36.76 11.78
CA LEU A 614 0.72 35.76 10.72
C LEU A 614 -0.65 35.68 10.02
N GLY A 615 -1.66 36.43 10.48
CA GLY A 615 -3.00 36.38 9.88
C GLY A 615 -3.58 34.96 9.84
N LEU A 616 -4.10 34.57 8.68
CA LEU A 616 -4.59 33.20 8.41
C LEU A 616 -3.49 32.13 8.41
N ASP A 617 -2.22 32.53 8.34
CA ASP A 617 -1.09 31.61 8.43
C ASP A 617 -0.66 31.36 9.90
N MET A 618 -1.44 31.87 10.87
CA MET A 618 -1.32 31.51 12.27
C MET A 618 -1.47 30.00 12.47
N GLN A 619 -0.59 29.42 13.29
CA GLN A 619 -0.60 27.99 13.59
C GLN A 619 -1.66 27.64 14.62
N VAL A 620 -2.52 26.65 14.33
CA VAL A 620 -3.55 26.19 15.27
C VAL A 620 -3.07 25.17 16.29
N GLY A 621 -1.90 24.55 16.07
CA GLY A 621 -1.37 23.49 16.93
C GLY A 621 -2.04 22.13 16.67
N GLU A 622 -1.55 21.07 17.30
CA GLU A 622 -2.21 19.76 17.24
C GLU A 622 -3.58 19.86 17.93
N ARG A 623 -4.64 19.34 17.29
CA ARG A 623 -6.00 19.34 17.84
C ARG A 623 -6.56 20.74 18.14
N GLY A 624 -5.94 21.80 17.64
CA GLY A 624 -6.37 23.17 17.90
C GLY A 624 -5.91 23.74 19.23
N GLU A 625 -4.93 23.13 19.91
CA GLU A 625 -4.49 23.53 21.26
C GLU A 625 -4.01 25.00 21.40
N HIS A 626 -3.70 25.68 20.29
CA HIS A 626 -3.30 27.09 20.33
C HIS A 626 -4.47 28.07 20.18
N LEU A 627 -5.68 27.59 19.95
CA LEU A 627 -6.87 28.41 19.85
C LEU A 627 -7.74 28.26 21.10
N SER A 628 -8.33 29.36 21.54
CA SER A 628 -9.41 29.31 22.52
C SER A 628 -10.65 28.72 21.87
N GLY A 629 -11.33 27.82 22.59
CA GLY A 629 -12.58 27.20 22.17
C GLY A 629 -13.82 28.07 22.36
#